data_AF-A0A923MM49-F1
#
_entry.id   AF-A0A923MM49-F1
#
_cell.length_a   1.000
_cell.length_b   1.000
_cell.length_c   1.000
_cell.angle_alpha   90.00
_cell.angle_beta   90.00
_cell.angle_gamma   90.00
#
_symmetry.space_group_name_H-M   'P 1'
#
loop_
_entity.id
_entity.type
_entity.pdbx_description
1 polymer ?
#
loop_
_entity_poly.entity_id
_entity_poly.type
_entity_poly.pdbx_seq_one_letter_code
_entity_poly.pdbx_strand_id
1 'polypeptide(L)' 'MAKKRANGEGNIRKRADGRWEGRYTAGYHPETGKRIIKNVLGKTQAECKTKLKKAIEESKALDISRANE' A
#
# COMPACT_ATOMS: atom_id res chain seq x y z
N MET A 1 1.04 26.29 7.83
CA MET A 1 0.04 25.58 7.00
C MET A 1 0.52 24.16 6.71
N ALA A 2 -0.18 23.14 7.20
CA ALA A 2 0.14 21.76 6.84
C ALA A 2 -0.01 21.62 5.31
N LYS A 3 1.11 21.43 4.61
CA LYS A 3 1.16 21.31 3.16
C LYS A 3 0.27 20.13 2.76
N LYS A 4 -0.96 20.44 2.35
CA LYS A 4 -1.93 19.48 1.81
C LYS A 4 -1.21 18.76 0.68
N ARG A 5 -0.94 17.45 0.82
CA ARG A 5 -0.16 16.71 -0.16
C ARG A 5 -0.99 16.63 -1.44
N ALA A 6 -0.75 17.58 -2.35
CA ALA A 6 -1.26 17.54 -3.71
C ALA A 6 -0.74 16.25 -4.38
N ASN A 7 -1.59 15.60 -5.17
CA ASN A 7 -1.33 14.46 -6.10
C ASN A 7 -1.95 13.10 -5.74
N GLY A 8 -2.83 12.98 -4.74
CA GLY A 8 -3.56 11.72 -4.52
C GLY A 8 -2.68 10.53 -4.09
N GLU A 9 -1.43 10.81 -3.74
CA GLU A 9 -0.41 9.84 -3.33
C GLU A 9 -0.40 9.59 -1.82
N GLY A 10 -1.48 9.85 -1.08
CA GLY A 10 -1.47 10.05 0.38
C GLY A 10 -0.74 9.00 1.25
N ASN A 11 -0.41 7.83 0.69
CA ASN A 11 0.35 6.76 1.33
C ASN A 11 1.78 6.53 0.79
N ILE A 12 2.28 7.32 -0.17
CA ILE A 12 3.64 7.26 -0.72
C ILE A 12 4.51 8.38 -0.11
N ARG A 13 5.67 8.02 0.45
CA ARG A 13 6.63 8.96 1.07
C ARG A 13 8.07 8.62 0.72
N LYS A 14 8.92 9.64 0.61
CA LYS A 14 10.37 9.46 0.51
C LYS A 14 10.94 9.18 1.91
N ARG A 15 11.82 8.18 2.02
CA ARG A 15 12.55 7.80 3.23
C ARG A 15 13.91 8.50 3.30
N ALA A 16 14.53 8.47 4.47
CA ALA A 16 15.86 9.06 4.70
C ALA A 16 16.97 8.38 3.88
N ASP A 17 16.81 7.09 3.56
CA ASP A 17 17.70 6.30 2.72
C ASP A 17 17.51 6.56 1.21
N GLY A 18 16.70 7.56 0.84
CA GLY A 18 16.44 7.95 -0.56
C GLY A 18 15.40 7.11 -1.29
N ARG A 19 14.91 6.02 -0.69
CA ARG A 19 13.87 5.17 -1.29
C ARG A 19 12.48 5.78 -1.11
N TRP A 20 11.56 5.38 -1.96
CA TRP A 20 10.14 5.70 -1.86
C TRP A 20 9.39 4.53 -1.24
N GLU A 21 8.50 4.81 -0.30
CA GLU A 21 7.69 3.82 0.39
C GLU A 21 6.21 4.12 0.19
N GLY A 22 5.46 3.12 -0.30
CA GLY A 22 4.01 3.16 -0.45
C GLY A 22 3.37 2.21 0.56
N ARG A 23 2.43 2.69 1.38
CA ARG A 23 1.68 1.86 2.34
C ARG A 23 0.31 1.48 1.78
N TYR A 24 -0.14 0.25 2.02
CA TYR A 24 -1.48 -0.19 1.65
C TYR A 24 -2.08 -1.11 2.72
N THR A 25 -3.42 -1.20 2.74
CA THR A 25 -4.14 -2.22 3.52
C THR A 25 -4.24 -3.47 2.67
N ALA A 26 -3.72 -4.58 3.19
CA ALA A 26 -3.68 -5.87 2.51
C ALA A 26 -4.83 -6.82 2.91
N GLY A 27 -5.80 -6.30 3.67
CA GLY A 27 -6.92 -7.07 4.24
C GLY A 27 -7.07 -6.84 5.75
N TYR A 28 -7.91 -7.67 6.38
CA TYR A 28 -8.15 -7.68 7.82
C TYR A 28 -7.77 -9.05 8.39
N HIS A 29 -7.18 -9.07 9.60
CA HIS A 29 -6.89 -10.32 10.28
C HIS A 29 -8.21 -11.03 10.63
N PRO A 30 -8.39 -12.31 10.25
CA PRO A 30 -9.68 -12.99 10.39
C PRO A 30 -10.13 -13.08 11.85
N GLU A 31 -9.20 -13.36 12.77
CA GLU A 31 -9.54 -13.55 14.18
C GLU A 31 -9.72 -12.24 14.97
N THR A 32 -8.92 -11.22 14.66
CA THR A 32 -8.86 -10.00 15.49
C THR A 32 -9.54 -8.81 14.83
N GLY A 33 -9.96 -8.92 13.56
CA GLY A 33 -10.52 -7.81 12.77
C GLY A 33 -9.55 -6.64 12.54
N LYS A 34 -8.26 -6.79 12.83
CA LYS A 34 -7.27 -5.69 12.74
C LYS A 34 -6.81 -5.54 11.28
N ARG A 35 -6.63 -4.30 10.83
CA ARG A 35 -6.11 -4.01 9.48
C ARG A 35 -4.69 -4.54 9.33
N ILE A 36 -4.45 -5.32 8.29
CA ILE A 36 -3.12 -5.75 7.90
C ILE A 36 -2.54 -4.66 7.00
N ILE A 37 -1.57 -3.89 7.50
CA ILE A 37 -0.92 -2.83 6.72
C ILE A 37 0.42 -3.37 6.20
N LYS A 38 0.61 -3.31 4.89
CA LYS A 38 1.87 -3.66 4.22
C LYS A 38 2.44 -2.44 3.50
N ASN A 39 3.71 -2.52 3.12
CA ASN A 39 4.38 -1.48 2.35
C ASN A 39 5.14 -2.07 1.15
N VAL A 40 5.42 -1.20 0.19
CA VAL A 40 6.28 -1.48 -0.96
C VAL A 40 7.36 -0.42 -1.05
N LEU A 41 8.54 -0.81 -1.54
CA LEU A 41 9.67 0.10 -1.73
C LEU A 41 10.01 0.26 -3.23
N GLY A 42 10.29 1.48 -3.65
CA GLY A 42 10.79 1.83 -4.98
C GLY A 42 12.00 2.74 -4.89
N LYS A 43 12.91 2.68 -5.87
CA LYS A 43 14.02 3.64 -5.96
C LYS A 43 13.51 5.02 -6.39
N THR A 44 12.46 5.04 -7.21
CA THR A 44 11.77 6.26 -7.63
C THR A 44 10.30 6.24 -7.19
N GLN A 45 9.68 7.42 -7.16
CA GLN A 45 8.26 7.60 -6.85
C GLN A 45 7.36 6.80 -7.81
N ALA A 46 7.68 6.85 -9.11
CA ALA A 46 6.95 6.13 -10.14
C ALA A 46 7.04 4.62 -9.95
N GLU A 47 8.23 4.09 -9.65
CA GLU A 47 8.41 2.67 -9.35
C GLU A 47 7.58 2.23 -8.15
N CYS A 48 7.61 3.04 -7.09
CA CYS A 48 6.85 2.79 -5.88
C CYS A 48 5.33 2.83 -6.15
N LYS A 49 4.87 3.76 -6.99
CA LYS A 49 3.46 3.89 -7.38
C LYS A 49 2.97 2.66 -8.16
N THR A 50 3.75 2.19 -9.12
CA THR A 50 3.42 0.99 -9.91
C THR A 50 3.37 -0.25 -9.03
N LYS A 51 4.37 -0.46 -8.17
CA LYS A 51 4.39 -1.58 -7.21
C LYS A 51 3.23 -1.51 -6.24
N LEU A 52 2.88 -0.31 -5.76
CA LEU A 52 1.77 -0.11 -4.82
C LEU A 52 0.43 -0.44 -5.48
N LYS A 53 0.21 0.02 -6.71
CA LYS A 53 -1.03 -0.28 -7.47
C LYS A 53 -1.18 -1.79 -7.66
N LYS A 54 -0.12 -2.47 -8.09
CA LYS A 54 -0.11 -3.93 -8.27
C LYS A 54 -0.39 -4.68 -6.96
N ALA A 55 0.28 -4.29 -5.88
CA ALA A 55 0.12 -4.94 -4.58
C ALA A 55 -1.31 -4.78 -4.00
N ILE A 56 -1.96 -3.63 -4.26
CA ILE A 56 -3.36 -3.42 -3.88
C ILE A 56 -4.30 -4.32 -4.69
N GLU A 57 -4.06 -4.45 -5.99
CA GLU A 57 -4.86 -5.29 -6.88
C GLU A 57 -4.75 -6.78 -6.54
N GLU A 58 -3.53 -7.27 -6.34
CA GLU A 58 -3.25 -8.65 -5.91
C GLU A 58 -3.87 -8.95 -4.55
N SER A 59 -3.79 -8.00 -3.60
CA SER A 59 -4.43 -8.16 -2.30
C SER A 59 -5.95 -8.29 -2.38
N LYS A 60 -6.60 -7.56 -3.28
CA LYS A 60 -8.05 -7.67 -3.49
C LYS A 60 -8.43 -9.02 -4.08
N ALA A 61 -7.62 -9.55 -5.00
CA ALA A 61 -7.85 -10.88 -5.57
C ALA A 61 -7.74 -11.99 -4.51
N LEU A 62 -6.78 -11.89 -3.60
CA LEU A 62 -6.60 -12.85 -2.51
C LEU A 62 -7.80 -12.88 -1.54
N ASP A 63 -8.35 -11.72 -1.18
CA ASP A 63 -9.52 -11.66 -0.29
C ASP A 63 -10.77 -12.33 -0.90
N ILE A 64 -10.95 -12.26 -2.23
CA ILE A 64 -12.09 -12.89 -2.93
C ILE A 64 -11.95 -14.41 -2.98
N SER A 65 -10.73 -14.94 -3.10
CA SER A 65 -10.49 -16.39 -3.17
C SER A 65 -10.79 -17.15 -1.87
N ARG A 66 -10.77 -16.46 -0.72
CA ARG A 66 -11.06 -17.05 0.61
C ARG A 66 -12.54 -17.12 0.97
N ALA A 67 -13.43 -16.57 0.15
CA ALA A 67 -14.86 -16.55 0.42
C ALA A 67 -15.62 -17.81 -0.06
N ASN A 68 -14.93 -18.82 -0.60
CA ASN A 68 -15.54 -20.00 -1.24
C ASN A 68 -15.04 -21.36 -0.69
N GLU A 69 -14.52 -21.43 0.54
CA GLU A 69 -14.21 -22.70 1.21
C GLU A 69 -15.00 -22.85 2.52
#